data_AF-A0A5C3NDK6-F1
#
_entry.id   AF-A0A5C3NDK6-F1
#
_cell.length_a   1.000
_cell.length_b   1.000
_cell.length_c   1.000
_cell.angle_alpha   90.00
_cell.angle_beta   90.00
_cell.angle_gamma   90.00
#
_symmetry.space_group_name_H-M   'P 1'
#
loop_
_entity.id
_entity.type
_entity.pdbx_description
1 polymer ?
#
loop_
_entity_poly.entity_id
_entity_poly.type
_entity_poly.pdbx_seq_one_letter_code
_entity_poly.pdbx_strand_id
1 'polypeptide(L)'
;MFIPSGLAMTVLATSWLPLFTGASVLEPRSLAYTRYTTAHSLGENYIFDTREGWQTINVTDLQYKYARSESPPHGNGTLVDSSGLEKRASKKKSSKTKSKAATKQKASSAKSKFKSLVTSKANLLGGASVTHALDSVWNSLKGIGKAEPVTITWYTGHDLQNPSCWANGNWAPTDNSFACALTLEGWTSKPQCFKFLELCKDTKTCVFVRVVDTCAGCAPGSKHVDLTKGAFTQLADINEGILQVQMRPATDPSPQWFEELWGPKH
;
A
#
# COMPACT_ATOMS: atom_id res chain seq x y z
N MET A 1 89.05 -1.81 43.11
CA MET A 1 88.71 -2.12 41.71
C MET A 1 87.20 -2.31 41.68
N PHE A 2 86.48 -1.32 41.14
CA PHE A 2 85.04 -1.14 41.31
C PHE A 2 84.26 -1.98 40.29
N ILE A 3 83.22 -2.66 40.75
CA ILE A 3 82.17 -3.29 39.93
C ILE A 3 80.98 -2.32 39.91
N PRO A 4 80.35 -2.04 38.76
CA PRO A 4 78.97 -1.61 38.76
C PRO A 4 78.06 -2.65 38.11
N SER A 5 77.07 -3.05 38.91
CA SER A 5 75.93 -3.89 38.57
C SER A 5 74.98 -3.17 37.59
N GLY A 6 74.66 -3.82 36.47
CA GLY A 6 73.62 -3.39 35.54
C GLY A 6 72.25 -3.92 35.99
N LEU A 7 71.35 -3.00 36.34
CA LEU A 7 69.95 -3.28 36.66
C LEU A 7 69.12 -3.12 35.37
N ALA A 8 68.63 -4.24 34.83
CA ALA A 8 67.76 -4.26 33.65
C ALA A 8 66.33 -3.88 34.07
N MET A 9 65.80 -2.79 33.51
CA MET A 9 64.45 -2.31 33.74
C MET A 9 63.52 -2.86 32.64
N THR A 10 62.73 -3.89 32.95
CA THR A 10 61.71 -4.45 32.07
C THR A 10 60.44 -3.59 32.13
N VAL A 11 60.13 -2.90 31.05
CA VAL A 11 58.88 -2.14 30.88
C VAL A 11 57.80 -3.08 30.34
N LEU A 12 56.84 -3.45 31.19
CA LEU A 12 55.63 -4.18 30.79
C LEU A 12 54.60 -3.18 30.23
N ALA A 13 54.48 -3.12 28.91
CA ALA A 13 53.43 -2.39 28.23
C ALA A 13 52.13 -3.21 28.27
N THR A 14 51.23 -2.92 29.23
CA THR A 14 49.89 -3.49 29.26
C THR A 14 48.99 -2.74 28.28
N SER A 15 48.76 -3.33 27.12
CA SER A 15 47.81 -2.86 26.11
C SER A 15 46.37 -3.03 26.61
N TRP A 16 45.72 -1.91 26.92
CA TRP A 16 44.28 -1.85 27.16
C TRP A 16 43.56 -1.91 25.81
N LEU A 17 42.94 -3.04 25.49
CA LEU A 17 41.99 -3.14 24.39
C LEU A 17 40.64 -2.61 24.87
N PRO A 18 40.09 -1.53 24.28
CA PRO A 18 38.71 -1.15 24.55
C PRO A 18 37.78 -2.21 23.97
N LEU A 19 37.00 -2.87 24.84
CA LEU A 19 35.81 -3.61 24.43
C LEU A 19 34.80 -2.60 23.88
N PHE A 20 34.76 -2.44 22.55
CA PHE A 20 33.65 -1.76 21.88
C PHE A 20 32.43 -2.69 21.86
N THR A 21 31.57 -2.58 22.87
CA THR A 21 30.18 -3.06 22.78
C THR A 21 29.38 -2.07 21.95
N GLY A 22 29.41 -2.22 20.62
CA GLY A 22 28.61 -1.42 19.69
C GLY A 22 27.13 -1.78 19.77
N ALA A 23 26.39 -1.20 20.72
CA ALA A 23 24.95 -1.14 20.64
C ALA A 23 24.57 -0.01 19.66
N SER A 24 24.21 -0.36 18.44
CA SER A 24 23.72 0.58 17.43
C SER A 24 22.42 1.22 17.92
N VAL A 25 22.50 2.43 18.46
CA VAL A 25 21.32 3.25 18.75
C VAL A 25 20.71 3.63 17.41
N LEU A 26 19.64 2.95 17.02
CA LEU A 26 18.87 3.30 15.83
C LEU A 26 18.36 4.73 15.99
N GLU A 27 18.80 5.61 15.11
CA GLU A 27 18.44 7.02 15.12
C GLU A 27 16.92 7.16 14.91
N PRO A 28 16.20 8.02 15.67
CA PRO A 28 14.74 8.14 15.61
C PRO A 28 14.18 8.38 14.20
N ARG A 29 14.95 9.05 13.32
CA ARG A 29 14.60 9.26 11.90
C ARG A 29 14.47 7.94 11.13
N SER A 30 15.37 6.98 11.39
CA SER A 30 15.36 5.67 10.70
C SER A 30 14.12 4.85 11.08
N LEU A 31 13.70 4.89 12.35
CA LEU A 31 12.52 4.15 12.83
C LEU A 31 11.22 4.72 12.30
N ALA A 32 11.06 6.05 12.28
CA ALA A 32 9.89 6.67 11.71
C ALA A 32 9.80 6.42 10.20
N TYR A 33 10.93 6.56 9.49
CA TYR A 33 11.00 6.26 8.06
C TYR A 33 10.55 4.83 7.78
N THR A 34 11.12 3.83 8.47
CA THR A 34 10.74 2.43 8.29
C THR A 34 9.25 2.23 8.49
N ARG A 35 8.65 2.82 9.53
CA ARG A 35 7.20 2.70 9.80
C ARG A 35 6.33 3.28 8.68
N TYR A 36 6.75 4.37 8.05
CA TYR A 36 6.00 4.96 6.95
C TYR A 36 6.17 4.20 5.64
N THR A 37 7.29 3.49 5.48
CA THR A 37 7.58 2.72 4.26
C THR A 37 7.23 1.24 4.36
N THR A 38 6.75 0.76 5.50
CA THR A 38 6.34 -0.65 5.68
C THR A 38 4.85 -0.77 5.91
N ALA A 39 4.26 -1.84 5.40
CA ALA A 39 2.86 -2.13 5.65
C ALA A 39 2.57 -2.29 7.14
N HIS A 40 1.43 -1.76 7.60
CA HIS A 40 0.98 -1.85 8.99
C HIS A 40 -0.34 -2.60 9.12
N SER A 41 -0.63 -3.03 10.35
CA SER A 41 -1.85 -3.76 10.72
C SER A 41 -2.78 -2.88 11.57
N LEU A 42 -4.09 -3.03 11.37
CA LEU A 42 -5.15 -2.42 12.19
C LEU A 42 -5.33 -3.13 13.54
N GLY A 43 -4.59 -4.22 13.78
CA GLY A 43 -4.66 -5.03 15.00
C GLY A 43 -5.58 -6.24 14.87
N GLU A 44 -5.36 -7.25 15.72
CA GLU A 44 -6.08 -8.54 15.65
C GLU A 44 -7.58 -8.42 15.98
N ASN A 45 -7.97 -7.35 16.67
CA ASN A 45 -9.34 -7.11 17.08
C ASN A 45 -10.13 -6.24 16.08
N TYR A 46 -9.49 -5.80 14.99
CA TYR A 46 -10.20 -5.03 13.97
C TYR A 46 -11.06 -5.97 13.13
N ILE A 47 -12.37 -5.71 13.10
CA ILE A 47 -13.33 -6.46 12.30
C ILE A 47 -13.87 -5.52 11.23
N PHE A 48 -13.70 -5.90 9.97
CA PHE A 48 -14.32 -5.19 8.85
C PHE A 48 -15.85 -5.34 8.92
N ASP A 49 -16.54 -4.24 9.21
CA ASP A 49 -18.00 -4.20 9.23
C ASP A 49 -18.52 -3.74 7.86
N THR A 50 -19.48 -4.47 7.30
CA THR A 50 -20.12 -4.10 6.02
C THR A 50 -20.84 -2.75 6.09
N ARG A 51 -21.26 -2.32 7.29
CA ARG A 51 -21.85 -1.00 7.54
C ARG A 51 -20.85 0.14 7.41
N GLU A 52 -19.57 -0.16 7.48
CA GLU A 52 -18.47 0.78 7.23
C GLU A 52 -18.09 0.85 5.75
N GLY A 53 -18.79 0.14 4.86
CA GLY A 53 -18.51 0.15 3.42
C GLY A 53 -17.62 -1.01 2.94
N TRP A 54 -17.23 -1.92 3.83
CA TRP A 54 -16.41 -3.07 3.49
C TRP A 54 -17.22 -4.11 2.72
N GLN A 55 -16.73 -4.50 1.54
CA GLN A 55 -17.24 -5.63 0.76
C GLN A 55 -16.08 -6.52 0.37
N THR A 56 -16.17 -7.82 0.69
CA THR A 56 -15.22 -8.81 0.18
C THR A 56 -15.56 -9.09 -1.27
N ILE A 57 -14.69 -8.68 -2.18
CA ILE A 57 -14.87 -8.94 -3.62
C ILE A 57 -13.88 -10.02 -4.03
N ASN A 58 -14.39 -11.05 -4.70
CA ASN A 58 -13.54 -12.08 -5.26
C ASN A 58 -12.77 -11.50 -6.46
N VAL A 59 -11.44 -11.62 -6.45
CA VAL A 59 -10.55 -11.01 -7.46
C VAL A 59 -10.85 -11.53 -8.88
N THR A 60 -11.38 -12.75 -9.03
CA THR A 60 -11.80 -13.28 -10.33
C THR A 60 -13.06 -12.63 -10.91
N ASP A 61 -13.83 -11.88 -10.11
CA ASP A 61 -15.04 -11.18 -10.56
C ASP A 61 -14.74 -9.77 -11.10
N LEU A 62 -13.46 -9.39 -11.27
CA LEU A 62 -13.09 -8.06 -11.78
C LEU A 62 -13.45 -7.84 -13.26
N GLN A 63 -13.76 -8.90 -14.01
CA GLN A 63 -14.10 -8.80 -15.44
C GLN A 63 -15.36 -7.97 -15.71
N TYR A 64 -16.33 -7.90 -14.80
CA TYR A 64 -17.54 -7.11 -15.04
C TYR A 64 -17.32 -5.59 -14.91
N LYS A 65 -16.29 -5.15 -14.17
CA LYS A 65 -15.99 -3.72 -13.97
C LYS A 65 -15.03 -3.16 -15.03
N TYR A 66 -14.18 -4.01 -15.59
CA TYR A 66 -13.26 -3.67 -16.67
C TYR A 66 -13.50 -4.59 -17.86
N ALA A 67 -14.75 -4.66 -18.32
CA ALA A 67 -15.01 -5.15 -19.66
C ALA A 67 -14.24 -4.24 -20.60
N ARG A 68 -13.06 -4.69 -21.02
CA ARG A 68 -12.28 -4.11 -22.09
C ARG A 68 -13.26 -4.04 -23.25
N SER A 69 -13.78 -2.85 -23.54
CA SER A 69 -14.56 -2.64 -24.75
C SER A 69 -13.61 -3.02 -25.87
N GLU A 70 -13.75 -4.25 -26.37
CA GLU A 70 -13.08 -4.68 -27.58
C GLU A 70 -13.59 -3.73 -28.65
N SER A 71 -12.79 -2.72 -28.94
CA SER A 71 -12.97 -1.88 -30.11
C SER A 71 -13.10 -2.85 -31.28
N PRO A 72 -14.23 -2.82 -32.03
CA PRO A 72 -14.40 -3.71 -33.16
C PRO A 72 -13.20 -3.54 -34.09
N PRO A 73 -12.67 -4.63 -34.66
CA PRO A 73 -11.49 -4.54 -35.51
C PRO A 73 -11.78 -3.53 -36.61
N HIS A 74 -10.92 -2.51 -36.72
CA HIS A 74 -10.91 -1.59 -37.85
C HIS A 74 -10.68 -2.41 -39.11
N GLY A 75 -11.80 -2.80 -39.75
CA GLY A 75 -11.81 -3.36 -41.08
C GLY A 75 -11.32 -2.30 -42.04
N ASN A 76 -10.31 -2.68 -42.81
CA ASN A 76 -9.77 -1.93 -43.94
C ASN A 76 -10.88 -1.27 -44.76
N GLY A 77 -10.67 0.02 -45.05
CA GLY A 77 -11.50 0.76 -45.98
C GLY A 77 -11.44 0.14 -47.37
N THR A 78 -12.58 -0.41 -47.81
CA THR A 78 -12.86 -0.60 -49.23
C THR A 78 -14.26 -0.07 -49.49
N LEU A 79 -14.29 1.06 -50.20
CA LEU A 79 -15.45 1.63 -50.88
C LEU A 79 -16.10 0.57 -51.78
N VAL A 80 -17.35 0.18 -51.48
CA VAL A 80 -18.27 -0.31 -52.51
C VAL A 80 -19.73 -0.10 -52.07
N ASP A 81 -20.33 0.81 -52.82
CA ASP A 81 -21.69 0.92 -53.36
C ASP A 81 -22.90 0.16 -52.76
N SER A 82 -24.00 0.86 -52.92
CA SER A 82 -25.39 0.62 -52.55
C SER A 82 -26.04 -0.58 -53.23
N SER A 83 -27.19 -0.96 -52.67
CA SER A 83 -28.32 -1.71 -53.24
C SER A 83 -28.44 -3.18 -52.82
N GLY A 84 -29.65 -3.55 -52.37
CA GLY A 84 -30.02 -4.94 -52.16
C GLY A 84 -30.98 -5.17 -51.00
N LEU A 85 -32.27 -4.90 -51.25
CA LEU A 85 -33.37 -5.62 -50.59
C LEU A 85 -33.08 -7.13 -50.55
N GLU A 86 -33.33 -7.80 -49.42
CA GLU A 86 -34.22 -8.97 -49.41
C GLU A 86 -34.57 -9.47 -48.00
N LYS A 87 -35.84 -9.87 -47.88
CA LYS A 87 -36.44 -10.56 -46.74
C LYS A 87 -36.04 -12.04 -46.77
N ARG A 88 -35.76 -12.65 -45.62
CA ARG A 88 -36.27 -14.01 -45.34
C ARG A 88 -36.18 -14.41 -43.87
N ALA A 89 -37.35 -14.73 -43.33
CA ALA A 89 -37.54 -15.43 -42.08
C ALA A 89 -36.93 -16.84 -42.11
N SER A 90 -36.48 -17.36 -40.96
CA SER A 90 -36.60 -18.79 -40.59
C SER A 90 -36.19 -19.08 -39.14
N LYS A 91 -37.17 -19.64 -38.42
CA LYS A 91 -37.07 -20.79 -37.50
C LYS A 91 -36.07 -20.78 -36.32
N LYS A 92 -36.63 -20.44 -35.16
CA LYS A 92 -36.85 -21.33 -33.99
C LYS A 92 -36.02 -22.65 -33.98
N LYS A 93 -35.12 -22.79 -33.01
CA LYS A 93 -34.79 -24.08 -32.40
C LYS A 93 -34.49 -23.91 -30.91
N SER A 94 -35.44 -24.38 -30.11
CA SER A 94 -35.25 -24.69 -28.70
C SER A 94 -34.31 -25.89 -28.56
N SER A 95 -33.33 -25.82 -27.67
CA SER A 95 -32.78 -27.01 -27.00
C SER A 95 -32.89 -26.80 -25.51
N LYS A 96 -33.82 -27.58 -24.94
CA LYS A 96 -34.13 -27.74 -23.54
C LYS A 96 -33.23 -28.87 -23.07
N THR A 97 -32.26 -28.62 -22.20
CA THR A 97 -31.56 -29.71 -21.49
C THR A 97 -31.81 -29.57 -20.00
N LYS A 98 -32.45 -30.63 -19.50
CA LYS A 98 -32.90 -30.85 -18.14
C LYS A 98 -31.75 -31.31 -17.24
N SER A 99 -31.80 -30.86 -15.99
CA SER A 99 -31.47 -31.56 -14.74
C SER A 99 -30.06 -32.12 -14.51
N LYS A 100 -29.47 -31.74 -13.37
CA LYS A 100 -29.37 -32.65 -12.21
C LYS A 100 -29.00 -31.89 -10.93
N ALA A 101 -29.73 -32.23 -9.87
CA ALA A 101 -29.52 -31.83 -8.50
C ALA A 101 -28.54 -32.78 -7.78
N ALA A 102 -28.24 -32.43 -6.52
CA ALA A 102 -27.44 -33.13 -5.50
C ALA A 102 -25.95 -32.69 -5.49
N THR A 103 -25.30 -32.37 -4.37
CA THR A 103 -25.45 -32.88 -3.00
C THR A 103 -24.83 -31.90 -1.99
N LYS A 104 -25.53 -31.70 -0.87
CA LYS A 104 -25.02 -31.17 0.41
C LYS A 104 -23.70 -31.83 0.81
N GLN A 105 -22.67 -31.05 1.16
CA GLN A 105 -21.68 -31.51 2.13
C GLN A 105 -21.57 -30.57 3.33
N LYS A 106 -21.52 -31.25 4.46
CA LYS A 106 -21.72 -30.82 5.83
C LYS A 106 -20.40 -30.26 6.37
N ALA A 107 -20.53 -29.29 7.26
CA ALA A 107 -19.50 -28.87 8.18
C ALA A 107 -18.95 -30.04 9.01
N SER A 108 -17.64 -30.05 9.24
CA SER A 108 -17.04 -30.68 10.41
C SER A 108 -16.07 -29.70 11.07
N SER A 109 -16.49 -29.32 12.27
CA SER A 109 -15.76 -28.63 13.31
C SER A 109 -14.55 -29.44 13.79
N ALA A 110 -13.35 -28.84 13.79
CA ALA A 110 -12.25 -29.30 14.61
C ALA A 110 -11.87 -28.18 15.59
N LYS A 111 -12.19 -28.45 16.85
CA LYS A 111 -12.03 -27.59 18.02
C LYS A 111 -10.73 -28.00 18.69
N SER A 112 -9.63 -27.27 18.48
CA SER A 112 -8.45 -27.39 19.34
C SER A 112 -8.38 -26.18 20.28
N LYS A 113 -8.71 -26.46 21.54
CA LYS A 113 -8.40 -25.63 22.70
C LYS A 113 -6.88 -25.51 22.80
N PHE A 114 -6.34 -24.31 22.67
CA PHE A 114 -5.16 -23.91 23.45
C PHE A 114 -5.48 -22.59 24.13
N LYS A 115 -5.71 -22.71 25.43
CA LYS A 115 -5.90 -21.62 26.37
C LYS A 115 -4.52 -21.28 26.90
N SER A 116 -4.29 -19.99 27.10
CA SER A 116 -3.46 -19.42 28.18
C SER A 116 -2.11 -18.81 27.78
N LEU A 117 -2.07 -17.49 27.98
CA LEU A 117 -0.98 -16.68 28.51
C LEU A 117 0.39 -16.81 27.86
N VAL A 118 0.83 -15.77 27.14
CA VAL A 118 1.88 -14.90 27.68
C VAL A 118 1.63 -13.46 27.21
N THR A 119 1.30 -12.62 28.18
CA THR A 119 1.54 -11.18 28.20
C THR A 119 3.00 -10.91 27.87
N SER A 120 3.29 -10.37 26.69
CA SER A 120 4.58 -9.74 26.42
C SER A 120 4.34 -8.34 25.87
N LYS A 121 3.90 -7.46 26.79
CA LYS A 121 4.35 -6.07 26.81
C LYS A 121 5.87 -6.16 26.73
N ALA A 122 6.44 -5.81 25.59
CA ALA A 122 7.89 -5.75 25.42
C ALA A 122 8.43 -4.70 26.40
N ASN A 123 8.84 -5.15 27.58
CA ASN A 123 9.82 -4.47 28.40
C ASN A 123 11.16 -4.59 27.67
N LEU A 124 11.31 -3.80 26.60
CA LEU A 124 12.60 -3.58 25.97
C LEU A 124 13.22 -2.34 26.62
N LEU A 125 14.03 -2.61 27.64
CA LEU A 125 15.24 -1.88 28.02
C LEU A 125 15.13 -0.34 28.14
N GLY A 126 14.95 0.10 29.39
CA GLY A 126 15.72 1.17 30.04
C GLY A 126 16.07 2.42 29.24
N GLY A 127 15.20 3.43 29.31
CA GLY A 127 15.52 4.80 28.93
C GLY A 127 14.26 5.63 28.78
N ALA A 128 13.93 6.47 29.77
CA ALA A 128 12.74 7.32 29.79
C ALA A 128 12.61 8.30 28.59
N SER A 129 13.61 8.39 27.71
CA SER A 129 13.60 9.24 26.51
C SER A 129 13.10 8.54 25.24
N VAL A 130 13.13 7.21 25.14
CA VAL A 130 12.81 6.49 23.88
C VAL A 130 11.31 6.18 23.79
N THR A 131 10.65 5.99 24.93
CA THR A 131 9.20 5.73 25.01
C THR A 131 8.38 6.90 24.48
N HIS A 132 8.74 8.14 24.83
CA HIS A 132 8.06 9.35 24.33
C HIS A 132 8.24 9.56 22.82
N ALA A 133 9.42 9.24 22.27
CA ALA A 133 9.64 9.31 20.83
C ALA A 133 8.78 8.27 20.09
N LEU A 134 8.73 7.03 20.58
CA LEU A 134 7.92 5.96 19.99
C LEU A 134 6.42 6.23 20.06
N ASP A 135 5.94 6.80 21.16
CA ASP A 135 4.53 7.18 21.34
C ASP A 135 4.14 8.35 20.44
N SER A 136 5.02 9.35 20.27
CA SER A 136 4.77 10.46 19.35
C SER A 136 4.68 10.01 17.89
N VAL A 137 5.53 9.07 17.48
CA VAL A 137 5.52 8.50 16.12
C VAL A 137 4.32 7.57 15.92
N TRP A 138 3.85 6.86 16.95
CA TRP A 138 2.65 6.02 16.86
C TRP A 138 1.35 6.82 16.69
N ASN A 139 1.34 8.09 17.11
CA ASN A 139 0.19 8.98 16.99
C ASN A 139 0.21 9.87 15.74
N SER A 140 1.16 9.64 14.82
CA SER A 140 1.46 10.53 13.70
C SER A 140 0.48 10.39 12.53
N LEU A 141 0.50 9.24 11.87
CA LEU A 141 -0.32 8.87 10.73
C LEU A 141 -1.34 7.84 11.18
N LYS A 142 -2.60 8.23 11.13
CA LYS A 142 -3.72 7.40 11.54
C LYS A 142 -4.87 7.57 10.56
N GLY A 143 -5.40 6.45 10.09
CA GLY A 143 -6.64 6.44 9.32
C GLY A 143 -7.82 6.97 10.15
N ILE A 144 -8.62 7.83 9.54
CA ILE A 144 -9.79 8.49 10.14
C ILE A 144 -11.00 8.33 9.22
N GLY A 145 -12.20 8.36 9.82
CA GLY A 145 -13.44 8.25 9.07
C GLY A 145 -13.74 6.84 8.57
N LYS A 146 -14.72 6.75 7.66
CA LYS A 146 -15.19 5.49 7.09
C LYS A 146 -14.30 5.07 5.93
N ALA A 147 -14.05 3.77 5.83
CA ALA A 147 -13.38 3.21 4.67
C ALA A 147 -14.33 3.10 3.49
N GLU A 148 -13.78 3.12 2.29
CA GLU A 148 -14.52 2.87 1.07
C GLU A 148 -13.71 2.01 0.11
N PRO A 149 -14.38 1.13 -0.66
CA PRO A 149 -13.71 0.30 -1.64
C PRO A 149 -13.20 1.15 -2.80
N VAL A 150 -11.93 0.96 -3.15
CA VAL A 150 -11.27 1.59 -4.29
C VAL A 150 -10.51 0.54 -5.10
N THR A 151 -10.29 0.83 -6.37
CA THR A 151 -9.34 0.07 -7.18
C THR A 151 -7.98 0.74 -7.13
N ILE A 152 -6.93 -0.04 -6.97
CA ILE A 152 -5.54 0.44 -7.05
C ILE A 152 -4.80 -0.19 -8.20
N THR A 153 -3.92 0.59 -8.80
CA THR A 153 -2.87 0.17 -9.74
C THR A 153 -1.56 0.80 -9.32
N TRP A 154 -0.53 0.69 -10.15
CA TRP A 154 0.72 1.38 -9.92
C TRP A 154 1.30 2.00 -11.19
N TYR A 155 2.13 3.02 -10.99
CA TYR A 155 2.93 3.70 -12.01
C TYR A 155 4.40 3.81 -11.55
N THR A 156 5.31 4.08 -12.49
CA THR A 156 6.72 4.35 -12.18
C THR A 156 6.89 5.84 -11.85
N GLY A 157 7.78 6.20 -10.93
CA GLY A 157 8.02 7.62 -10.59
C GLY A 157 8.40 8.49 -11.79
N HIS A 158 8.97 7.89 -12.84
CA HIS A 158 9.30 8.59 -14.09
C HIS A 158 8.07 9.02 -14.90
N ASP A 159 6.91 8.41 -14.67
CA ASP A 159 5.67 8.68 -15.40
C ASP A 159 4.99 9.99 -14.96
N LEU A 160 5.39 10.56 -13.81
CA LEU A 160 4.80 11.79 -13.23
C LEU A 160 5.82 12.91 -13.05
N GLN A 161 6.33 13.41 -14.17
CA GLN A 161 7.08 14.67 -14.16
C GLN A 161 6.07 15.83 -14.14
N ASN A 162 6.06 16.61 -13.05
CA ASN A 162 5.10 17.68 -12.73
C ASN A 162 3.74 17.19 -12.22
N PRO A 163 3.70 16.62 -11.01
CA PRO A 163 2.45 16.23 -10.37
C PRO A 163 1.45 17.40 -10.29
N SER A 164 0.20 17.16 -10.71
CA SER A 164 -0.85 18.20 -10.87
C SER A 164 -1.20 18.97 -9.60
N CYS A 165 -0.91 18.43 -8.41
CA CYS A 165 -1.08 19.17 -7.18
C CYS A 165 -0.10 20.35 -7.04
N TRP A 166 0.99 20.39 -7.82
CA TRP A 166 1.93 21.49 -7.88
C TRP A 166 1.93 22.16 -9.25
N ALA A 167 1.50 23.41 -9.30
CA ALA A 167 1.54 24.19 -10.54
C ALA A 167 2.97 24.53 -11.02
N ASN A 168 3.96 24.60 -10.12
CA ASN A 168 5.34 25.05 -10.40
C ASN A 168 6.40 24.26 -9.60
N GLY A 169 6.15 22.98 -9.31
CA GLY A 169 7.02 22.17 -8.47
C GLY A 169 8.19 21.56 -9.24
N ASN A 170 9.40 21.60 -8.68
CA ASN A 170 10.57 20.85 -9.17
C ASN A 170 10.65 19.42 -8.57
N TRP A 171 9.60 18.98 -7.89
CA TRP A 171 9.55 17.69 -7.23
C TRP A 171 8.64 16.74 -8.00
N ALA A 172 9.08 15.50 -8.14
CA ALA A 172 8.32 14.40 -8.71
C ALA A 172 8.47 13.16 -7.82
N PRO A 173 7.43 12.33 -7.68
CA PRO A 173 7.52 11.09 -6.94
C PRO A 173 8.52 10.15 -7.63
N THR A 174 9.24 9.36 -6.83
CA THR A 174 10.11 8.28 -7.31
C THR A 174 9.43 6.92 -7.10
N ASP A 175 10.04 5.85 -7.62
CA ASP A 175 9.59 4.48 -7.33
C ASP A 175 9.59 4.16 -5.83
N ASN A 176 10.36 4.89 -5.01
CA ASN A 176 10.42 4.69 -3.55
C ASN A 176 9.47 5.61 -2.76
N SER A 177 8.81 6.55 -3.43
CA SER A 177 7.89 7.48 -2.78
C SER A 177 6.61 6.76 -2.32
N PHE A 178 5.88 7.36 -1.38
CA PHE A 178 4.59 6.87 -0.88
C PHE A 178 3.51 7.87 -1.28
N ALA A 179 3.26 7.92 -2.59
CA ALA A 179 2.43 8.92 -3.22
C ALA A 179 1.40 8.24 -4.14
N CYS A 180 0.34 8.97 -4.46
CA CYS A 180 -0.69 8.47 -5.35
C CYS A 180 -1.29 9.55 -6.25
N ALA A 181 -1.82 9.09 -7.38
CA ALA A 181 -2.65 9.84 -8.30
C ALA A 181 -4.10 9.37 -8.22
N LEU A 182 -5.07 10.28 -8.21
CA LEU A 182 -6.49 9.94 -8.13
C LEU A 182 -7.19 10.17 -9.46
N THR A 183 -8.23 9.41 -9.78
CA THR A 183 -9.03 9.61 -11.00
C THR A 183 -9.30 11.09 -11.27
N LEU A 184 -8.90 11.54 -12.46
CA LEU A 184 -9.02 12.95 -12.86
C LEU A 184 -10.49 13.39 -12.89
N GLU A 185 -11.32 12.63 -13.61
CA GLU A 185 -12.68 13.01 -13.97
C GLU A 185 -13.75 12.15 -13.30
N GLY A 186 -14.90 12.76 -13.00
CA GLY A 186 -16.12 12.06 -12.55
C GLY A 186 -16.11 11.54 -11.11
N TRP A 187 -14.96 11.45 -10.42
CA TRP A 187 -14.93 11.11 -9.00
C TRP A 187 -15.18 12.35 -8.13
N THR A 188 -16.46 12.60 -7.82
CA THR A 188 -16.91 13.82 -7.10
C THR A 188 -16.47 13.86 -5.63
N SER A 189 -16.37 12.70 -4.97
CA SER A 189 -15.95 12.59 -3.57
C SER A 189 -14.45 12.35 -3.39
N LYS A 190 -13.63 12.60 -4.43
CA LYS A 190 -12.20 12.30 -4.38
C LYS A 190 -11.48 13.12 -3.30
N PRO A 191 -10.52 12.52 -2.58
CA PRO A 191 -9.67 13.27 -1.67
C PRO A 191 -8.93 14.42 -2.37
N GLN A 192 -8.70 15.50 -1.63
CA GLN A 192 -8.00 16.68 -2.14
C GLN A 192 -6.49 16.44 -2.21
N CYS A 193 -5.82 17.24 -3.05
CA CYS A 193 -4.37 17.33 -3.08
C CYS A 193 -3.77 17.48 -1.68
N PHE A 194 -2.61 16.85 -1.49
CA PHE A 194 -1.80 16.85 -0.28
C PHE A 194 -2.39 16.17 0.95
N LYS A 195 -3.61 15.61 0.85
CA LYS A 195 -4.18 14.79 1.93
C LYS A 195 -3.55 13.40 1.95
N PHE A 196 -3.47 12.85 3.15
CA PHE A 196 -3.04 11.48 3.36
C PHE A 196 -4.21 10.52 3.32
N LEU A 197 -3.95 9.33 2.80
CA LEU A 197 -4.89 8.23 2.69
C LEU A 197 -4.26 7.00 3.34
N GLU A 198 -5.08 6.21 4.01
CA GLU A 198 -4.74 4.85 4.41
C GLU A 198 -5.43 3.88 3.45
N LEU A 199 -4.64 3.00 2.82
CA LEU A 199 -5.10 1.97 1.90
C LEU A 199 -4.82 0.61 2.52
N CYS A 200 -5.84 -0.22 2.68
CA CYS A 200 -5.75 -1.53 3.31
C CYS A 200 -6.26 -2.62 2.37
N LYS A 201 -5.39 -3.59 2.07
CA LYS A 201 -5.79 -4.84 1.39
C LYS A 201 -6.61 -5.73 2.32
N ASP A 202 -6.17 -5.81 3.57
CA ASP A 202 -6.81 -6.56 4.65
C ASP A 202 -6.51 -5.89 6.01
N THR A 203 -6.86 -6.53 7.13
CA THR A 203 -6.66 -5.94 8.47
C THR A 203 -5.19 -5.85 8.87
N LYS A 204 -4.30 -6.54 8.15
CA LYS A 204 -2.88 -6.70 8.50
C LYS A 204 -1.96 -5.93 7.57
N THR A 205 -2.46 -5.54 6.41
CA THR A 205 -1.66 -5.01 5.30
C THR A 205 -2.28 -3.69 4.84
N CYS A 206 -1.78 -2.60 5.41
CA CYS A 206 -2.17 -1.23 5.10
C CYS A 206 -0.97 -0.35 4.80
N VAL A 207 -1.14 0.71 4.04
CA VAL A 207 -0.12 1.74 3.79
C VAL A 207 -0.70 3.13 3.87
N PHE A 208 0.16 4.10 4.17
CA PHE A 208 -0.18 5.51 4.08
C PHE A 208 0.44 6.14 2.84
N VAL A 209 -0.37 6.83 2.04
CA VAL A 209 0.08 7.54 0.84
C VAL A 209 -0.44 8.96 0.82
N ARG A 210 0.31 9.86 0.17
CA ARG A 210 -0.14 11.24 -0.05
C ARG A 210 -0.71 11.42 -1.45
N VAL A 211 -1.81 12.15 -1.56
CA VAL A 211 -2.36 12.57 -2.85
C VAL A 211 -1.47 13.66 -3.43
N VAL A 212 -0.81 13.34 -4.54
CA VAL A 212 0.13 14.23 -5.21
C VAL A 212 -0.27 14.56 -6.63
N ASP A 213 -1.14 13.75 -7.24
CA ASP A 213 -1.48 13.92 -8.64
C ASP A 213 -2.90 13.45 -8.99
N THR A 214 -3.24 13.60 -10.26
CA THR A 214 -4.45 13.12 -10.90
C THR A 214 -4.10 12.13 -11.99
N CYS A 215 -4.79 10.99 -11.99
CA CYS A 215 -4.65 9.93 -12.97
C CYS A 215 -5.62 10.18 -14.14
N ALA A 216 -5.11 10.66 -15.27
CA ALA A 216 -5.87 10.84 -16.50
C ALA A 216 -6.17 9.51 -17.23
N GLY A 217 -5.33 8.48 -17.01
CA GLY A 217 -5.54 7.15 -17.56
C GLY A 217 -6.59 6.31 -16.82
N CYS A 218 -7.02 6.76 -15.63
CA CYS A 218 -8.02 6.07 -14.83
C CYS A 218 -9.42 6.30 -15.40
N ALA A 219 -10.27 5.27 -15.35
CA ALA A 219 -11.61 5.34 -15.94
C ALA A 219 -12.45 6.48 -15.32
N PRO A 220 -13.08 7.36 -16.11
CA PRO A 220 -13.90 8.44 -15.59
C PRO A 220 -14.99 7.95 -14.64
N GLY A 221 -15.18 8.64 -13.51
CA GLY A 221 -16.17 8.28 -12.49
C GLY A 221 -15.77 7.11 -11.60
N SER A 222 -14.65 6.44 -11.86
CA SER A 222 -14.17 5.35 -11.02
C SER A 222 -13.45 5.87 -9.78
N LYS A 223 -13.58 5.14 -8.66
CA LYS A 223 -12.74 5.34 -7.47
C LYS A 223 -11.43 4.59 -7.63
N HIS A 224 -10.49 5.21 -8.35
CA HIS A 224 -9.21 4.62 -8.72
C HIS A 224 -8.07 5.43 -8.11
N VAL A 225 -7.16 4.73 -7.45
CA VAL A 225 -5.97 5.31 -6.83
C VAL A 225 -4.74 4.63 -7.45
N ASP A 226 -4.01 5.36 -8.27
CA ASP A 226 -2.79 4.86 -8.91
C ASP A 226 -1.61 5.16 -7.99
N LEU A 227 -0.83 4.14 -7.63
CA LEU A 227 0.22 4.22 -6.60
C LEU A 227 1.62 4.26 -7.20
N THR A 228 2.55 4.90 -6.51
CA THR A 228 3.97 4.61 -6.76
C THR A 228 4.28 3.13 -6.48
N LYS A 229 5.27 2.56 -7.18
CA LYS A 229 5.70 1.16 -6.95
C LYS A 229 5.99 0.84 -5.49
N GLY A 230 6.68 1.74 -4.78
CA GLY A 230 7.07 1.56 -3.39
C GLY A 230 5.85 1.36 -2.49
N ALA A 231 4.78 2.12 -2.71
CA ALA A 231 3.54 1.96 -1.96
C ALA A 231 2.76 0.70 -2.40
N PHE A 232 2.66 0.43 -3.70
CA PHE A 232 1.92 -0.74 -4.20
C PHE A 232 2.52 -2.07 -3.72
N THR A 233 3.84 -2.17 -3.72
CA THR A 233 4.57 -3.40 -3.34
C THR A 233 4.44 -3.75 -1.85
N GLN A 234 4.01 -2.80 -1.02
CA GLN A 234 3.65 -3.08 0.37
C GLN A 234 2.26 -3.73 0.51
N LEU A 235 1.39 -3.61 -0.51
CA LEU A 235 0.05 -4.20 -0.51
C LEU A 235 -0.03 -5.51 -1.32
N ALA A 236 0.68 -5.58 -2.45
CA ALA A 236 0.57 -6.67 -3.40
C ALA A 236 1.87 -6.88 -4.21
N ASP A 237 1.96 -8.03 -4.88
CA ASP A 237 3.02 -8.27 -5.86
C ASP A 237 2.79 -7.38 -7.09
N ILE A 238 3.87 -6.80 -7.64
CA ILE A 238 3.79 -5.88 -8.77
C ILE A 238 3.11 -6.48 -10.01
N ASN A 239 3.18 -7.81 -10.17
CA ASN A 239 2.58 -8.55 -11.29
C ASN A 239 1.06 -8.76 -11.13
N GLU A 240 0.50 -8.54 -9.94
CA GLU A 240 -0.95 -8.51 -9.76
C GLU A 240 -1.55 -7.33 -10.54
N GLY A 241 -0.83 -6.20 -10.58
CA GLY A 241 -1.10 -5.03 -11.43
C GLY A 241 -2.32 -4.20 -11.02
N ILE A 242 -3.41 -4.85 -10.59
CA ILE A 242 -4.66 -4.22 -10.18
C ILE A 242 -5.22 -4.96 -8.96
N LEU A 243 -5.63 -4.22 -7.94
CA LEU A 243 -6.20 -4.78 -6.72
C LEU A 243 -7.38 -3.95 -6.23
N GLN A 244 -8.36 -4.58 -5.58
CA GLN A 244 -9.33 -3.85 -4.77
C GLN A 244 -8.89 -3.81 -3.32
N VAL A 245 -8.82 -2.59 -2.80
CA VAL A 245 -8.45 -2.30 -1.41
C VAL A 245 -9.44 -1.30 -0.86
N GLN A 246 -9.24 -0.94 0.39
CA GLN A 246 -10.15 -0.08 1.11
C GLN A 246 -9.39 1.14 1.57
N MET A 247 -9.93 2.30 1.23
CA MET A 247 -9.32 3.59 1.40
C MET A 247 -10.07 4.36 2.48
N ARG A 248 -9.35 5.05 3.36
CA ARG A 248 -9.93 6.13 4.18
C ARG A 248 -8.96 7.30 4.28
N PRO A 249 -9.45 8.51 4.59
CA PRO A 249 -8.57 9.63 4.92
C PRO A 249 -7.65 9.30 6.09
N ALA A 250 -6.49 9.94 6.17
CA ALA A 250 -5.56 9.82 7.28
C ALA A 250 -5.06 11.20 7.76
N THR A 251 -4.55 11.24 8.99
CA THR A 251 -3.89 12.43 9.55
C THR A 251 -2.54 12.70 8.88
N ASP A 252 -2.01 13.92 9.04
CA ASP A 252 -0.68 14.26 8.54
C ASP A 252 0.42 13.65 9.41
N PRO A 253 1.57 13.25 8.84
CA PRO A 253 2.72 12.77 9.60
C PRO A 253 3.25 13.85 10.55
N SER A 254 3.48 13.46 11.80
CA SER A 254 3.99 14.32 12.88
C SER A 254 4.84 13.48 13.86
N PRO A 255 6.01 13.94 14.34
CA PRO A 255 6.60 15.26 14.11
C PRO A 255 7.48 15.33 12.85
N GLN A 256 7.81 14.19 12.23
CA GLN A 256 8.78 14.11 11.15
C GLN A 256 8.13 14.12 9.77
N TRP A 257 8.74 14.88 8.86
CA TRP A 257 8.37 14.97 7.46
C TRP A 257 9.49 14.39 6.58
N PHE A 258 9.10 13.57 5.60
CA PHE A 258 10.02 12.97 4.64
C PHE A 258 9.63 13.42 3.22
N GLU A 259 10.35 14.42 2.71
CA GLU A 259 10.11 14.97 1.38
C GLU A 259 10.37 13.93 0.27
N GLU A 260 11.30 13.01 0.51
CA GLU A 260 11.57 11.88 -0.38
C GLU A 260 10.37 10.92 -0.53
N LEU A 261 9.54 10.80 0.51
CA LEU A 261 8.36 9.94 0.50
C LEU A 261 7.14 10.66 -0.06
N TRP A 262 6.94 11.92 0.32
CA TRP A 262 5.66 12.60 0.15
C TRP A 262 5.74 13.94 -0.59
N GLY A 263 6.93 14.40 -0.92
CA GLY A 263 7.18 15.72 -1.51
C GLY A 263 7.13 16.86 -0.50
N PRO A 264 7.27 18.11 -0.97
CA PRO A 264 7.29 19.28 -0.10
C PRO A 264 6.03 19.43 0.75
N LYS A 265 6.18 19.93 1.98
CA LYS A 265 5.05 20.20 2.87
C LYS A 265 4.29 21.44 2.39
N HIS A 266 2.96 21.36 2.39
CA HIS A 266 2.03 22.43 1.99
C HIS A 266 1.01 22.71 3.08
#